data_AF-A0A2W6FWV8-F1
#
_entry.id   AF-A0A2W6FWV8-F1
#
_cell.length_a   1.000
_cell.length_b   1.000
_cell.length_c   1.000
_cell.angle_alpha   90.00
_cell.angle_beta   90.00
_cell.angle_gamma   90.00
#
_symmetry.space_group_name_H-M   'P 1'
#
loop_
_entity.id
_entity.type
_entity.pdbx_description
1 polymer ?
#
loop_
_entity_poly.entity_id
_entity_poly.type
_entity_poly.pdbx_seq_one_letter_code
_entity_poly.pdbx_strand_id
1 'polypeptide(L)'
;MSASDVWVAKDDGSDIVRAASIVAVGRDYNGNVTVRLAGGEQSAITLVAVAPHEGQHTPEDFHHQLIRVVSQLSDAAGAAMVHPVCDDPDGWRWVTAPL
;
A
#
# COMPACT_ATOMS: atom_id res chain seq x y z
N MET A 1 -22.70 8.73 2.00
CA MET A 1 -21.60 8.56 1.03
C MET A 1 -21.30 7.07 0.99
N SER A 2 -21.35 6.41 -0.16
CA SER A 2 -20.76 5.07 -0.27
C SER A 2 -19.28 5.23 0.00
N ALA A 3 -18.73 4.47 0.96
CA ALA A 3 -17.29 4.40 1.11
C ALA A 3 -16.72 3.93 -0.24
N SER A 4 -15.69 4.62 -0.73
CA SER A 4 -14.99 4.23 -1.95
C SER A 4 -14.43 2.83 -1.74
N ASP A 5 -14.78 1.88 -2.62
CA ASP A 5 -14.37 0.48 -2.51
C ASP A 5 -12.92 0.31 -3.01
N VAL A 6 -12.01 1.02 -2.34
CA VAL A 6 -10.56 0.95 -2.59
C VAL A 6 -9.94 -0.04 -1.60
N TRP A 7 -9.18 -0.98 -2.15
CA TRP A 7 -8.48 -2.02 -1.42
C TRP A 7 -6.99 -1.91 -1.67
N VAL A 8 -6.18 -2.27 -0.69
CA VAL A 8 -4.73 -2.26 -0.79
C VAL A 8 -4.22 -3.67 -0.49
N ALA A 9 -3.55 -4.28 -1.46
CA ALA A 9 -2.90 -5.58 -1.29
C ALA A 9 -1.44 -5.40 -0.88
N LYS A 10 -0.96 -6.37 -0.12
CA LYS A 10 0.46 -6.61 0.14
C LYS A 10 1.17 -7.08 -1.14
N ASP A 11 2.49 -6.90 -1.22
CA ASP A 11 3.35 -7.29 -2.34
C ASP A 11 3.23 -8.76 -2.77
N ASP A 12 3.09 -9.68 -1.82
CA ASP A 12 2.87 -11.10 -2.08
C ASP A 12 1.38 -11.49 -2.22
N GLY A 13 0.46 -10.52 -2.10
CA GLY A 13 -0.98 -10.73 -2.16
C GLY A 13 -1.58 -11.50 -0.99
N SER A 14 -0.81 -11.80 0.08
CA SER A 14 -1.31 -12.60 1.21
C SER A 14 -2.36 -11.87 2.03
N ASP A 15 -2.24 -10.54 2.12
CA ASP A 15 -3.13 -9.66 2.87
C ASP A 15 -3.71 -8.58 1.95
N ILE A 16 -5.00 -8.32 2.14
CA ILE A 16 -5.75 -7.27 1.44
C ILE A 16 -6.55 -6.50 2.47
N VAL A 17 -6.35 -5.19 2.55
CA VAL A 17 -7.00 -4.32 3.53
C VAL A 17 -7.87 -3.27 2.85
N ARG A 18 -8.98 -2.89 3.49
CA ARG A 18 -9.77 -1.73 3.04
C ARG A 18 -8.97 -0.46 3.25
N ALA A 19 -8.85 0.36 2.21
CA ALA A 19 -8.16 1.64 2.30
C ALA A 19 -8.83 2.58 3.33
N ALA A 20 -10.16 2.57 3.40
CA ALA A 20 -10.93 3.34 4.37
C ALA A 20 -10.66 2.97 5.84
N SER A 21 -10.06 1.81 6.10
CA SER A 21 -9.68 1.38 7.44
C SER A 21 -8.27 1.80 7.82
N ILE A 22 -7.46 2.32 6.89
CA ILE A 22 -6.08 2.75 7.15
C ILE A 22 -6.10 4.10 7.87
N VAL A 23 -5.49 4.15 9.06
CA VAL A 23 -5.35 5.37 9.87
C VAL A 23 -3.95 5.96 9.87
N ALA A 24 -2.95 5.17 9.44
CA ALA A 24 -1.59 5.65 9.24
C ALA A 24 -0.88 4.79 8.18
N VAL A 25 0.00 5.44 7.41
CA VAL A 25 0.95 4.80 6.49
C VAL A 25 2.34 5.23 6.91
N GLY A 26 3.31 4.33 6.92
CA GLY A 26 4.69 4.64 7.31
C GLY A 26 5.71 3.79 6.58
N ARG A 27 6.97 4.19 6.73
CA ARG A 27 8.14 3.41 6.36
C ARG A 27 8.95 3.12 7.61
N ASP A 28 9.25 1.85 7.86
CA ASP A 28 10.03 1.47 9.04
C ASP A 28 11.54 1.62 8.79
N TYR A 29 12.34 1.35 9.83
CA TYR A 29 13.81 1.42 9.76
C TYR A 29 14.42 0.46 8.72
N ASN A 30 13.75 -0.66 8.44
CA ASN A 30 14.20 -1.64 7.45
C ASN A 30 13.79 -1.26 6.02
N GLY A 31 13.06 -0.15 5.86
CA GLY A 31 12.55 0.32 4.58
C GLY A 31 11.24 -0.34 4.17
N ASN A 32 10.60 -1.14 5.03
CA ASN A 32 9.31 -1.75 4.74
C ASN A 32 8.23 -0.68 4.73
N VAL A 33 7.23 -0.84 3.84
CA VAL A 33 6.03 -0.01 3.89
C VAL A 33 4.99 -0.69 4.77
N THR A 34 4.46 0.07 5.72
CA THR A 34 3.50 -0.42 6.71
C THR A 34 2.25 0.45 6.76
N VAL A 35 1.15 -0.15 7.18
CA VAL A 35 -0.12 0.53 7.46
C VAL A 35 -0.64 0.15 8.82
N ARG A 36 -1.36 1.06 9.48
CA ARG A 36 -2.09 0.78 10.71
C ARG A 36 -3.58 0.91 10.44
N LEU A 37 -4.37 -0.02 10.96
CA LEU A 37 -5.82 -0.03 10.76
C LEU A 37 -6.58 0.53 11.97
N ALA A 38 -7.75 1.13 11.73
CA ALA A 38 -8.69 1.53 12.76
C ALA A 38 -9.25 0.30 13.50
N GLY A 39 -9.34 0.37 14.83
CA GLY A 39 -10.06 -0.62 15.64
C GLY A 39 -9.39 -1.99 15.83
N GLY A 40 -8.17 -2.20 15.30
CA GLY A 40 -7.36 -3.37 15.60
C GLY A 40 -6.49 -3.20 16.84
N GLU A 41 -5.88 -4.29 17.32
CA GLU A 41 -4.62 -4.17 18.06
C GLU A 41 -3.70 -3.29 17.22
N GLN A 42 -2.98 -2.35 17.84
CA GLN A 42 -2.22 -1.29 17.14
C GLN A 42 -1.09 -1.80 16.22
N SER A 43 -1.05 -3.10 15.95
CA SER A 43 -0.19 -3.83 15.03
C SER A 43 -0.21 -3.21 13.64
N ALA A 44 0.98 -2.82 13.19
CA ALA A 44 1.20 -2.40 11.82
C ALA A 44 1.20 -3.63 10.90
N ILE A 45 0.48 -3.55 9.79
CA ILE A 45 0.52 -4.52 8.71
C ILE A 45 1.64 -4.09 7.76
N THR A 46 2.50 -5.02 7.37
CA THR A 46 3.54 -4.76 6.37
C THR A 46 2.98 -5.03 4.98
N LEU A 47 2.93 -4.01 4.13
CA LEU A 47 2.46 -4.12 2.74
C LEU A 47 3.60 -4.43 1.76
N VAL A 48 4.82 -4.01 2.08
CA VAL A 48 6.02 -4.32 1.29
C VAL A 48 7.13 -4.70 2.24
N ALA A 49 7.66 -5.91 2.08
CA ALA A 49 8.81 -6.38 2.80
C ALA A 49 10.06 -6.25 1.91
N VAL A 50 10.96 -5.33 2.23
CA VAL A 50 12.21 -5.21 1.49
C VAL A 50 13.19 -6.24 2.04
N ALA A 51 13.53 -7.26 1.24
CA ALA A 51 14.58 -8.20 1.59
C ALA A 51 15.93 -7.45 1.66
N PRO A 52 16.62 -7.40 2.82
CA PRO A 52 17.84 -6.60 2.99
C PRO A 52 19.02 -7.00 2.09
N HIS A 53 18.92 -8.14 1.40
CA HIS A 53 20.01 -8.75 0.64
C HIS A 53 19.74 -8.86 -0.87
N GLU A 54 18.56 -8.43 -1.35
CA GLU A 54 18.16 -8.59 -2.77
C GLU A 54 18.07 -7.26 -3.54
N GLY A 55 18.59 -6.17 -2.98
CA GLY A 55 19.06 -5.01 -3.74
C GLY A 55 18.02 -3.98 -4.19
N GLN A 56 16.73 -4.29 -4.22
CA GLN A 56 15.72 -3.31 -4.66
C GLN A 56 14.98 -2.68 -3.48
N HIS A 57 15.56 -1.59 -2.96
CA HIS A 57 14.90 -0.74 -1.97
C HIS A 57 13.71 0.00 -2.60
N THR A 58 12.62 0.13 -1.87
CA THR A 58 11.53 1.04 -2.26
C THR A 58 12.03 2.48 -2.30
N PRO A 59 11.48 3.34 -3.18
CA PRO A 59 11.71 4.78 -3.13
C PRO A 59 11.50 5.37 -1.72
N GLU A 60 12.21 6.44 -1.38
CA GLU A 60 12.11 7.06 -0.05
C GLU A 60 10.68 7.53 0.27
N ASP A 61 9.97 8.04 -0.74
CA ASP A 61 8.61 8.56 -0.62
C ASP A 61 7.52 7.51 -0.94
N PHE A 62 7.87 6.23 -1.03
CA PHE A 62 6.95 5.19 -1.51
C PHE A 62 5.66 5.06 -0.65
N HIS A 63 5.76 5.29 0.65
CA HIS A 63 4.64 5.39 1.58
C HIS A 63 3.76 6.64 1.31
N HIS A 64 4.35 7.77 0.91
CA HIS A 64 3.59 8.96 0.47
C HIS A 64 2.93 8.75 -0.89
N GLN A 65 3.51 7.94 -1.77
CA GLN A 65 2.89 7.58 -3.04
C GLN A 65 1.59 6.80 -2.80
N LEU A 66 1.58 5.86 -1.84
CA LEU A 66 0.36 5.13 -1.46
C LEU A 66 -0.76 6.10 -0.99
N ILE A 67 -0.44 7.05 -0.12
CA ILE A 67 -1.40 8.06 0.35
C ILE A 67 -1.99 8.85 -0.81
N ARG A 68 -1.16 9.23 -1.79
CA ARG A 68 -1.61 9.96 -2.98
C ARG A 68 -2.53 9.12 -3.85
N VAL A 69 -2.16 7.87 -4.15
CA VAL A 69 -2.97 6.95 -4.98
C VAL A 69 -4.32 6.67 -4.31
N VAL A 70 -4.33 6.33 -3.03
CA VAL A 70 -5.57 6.04 -2.29
C VAL A 70 -6.48 7.26 -2.22
N SER A 71 -5.93 8.46 -1.98
CA SER A 71 -6.71 9.70 -1.97
C SER A 71 -7.38 9.96 -3.32
N GLN A 72 -6.62 9.81 -4.42
CA GLN A 72 -7.15 10.01 -5.78
C GLN A 72 -8.26 9.03 -6.15
N LEU A 73 -8.14 7.76 -5.74
CA LEU A 73 -9.16 6.73 -6.01
C LEU A 73 -10.38 6.87 -5.11
N SER A 74 -10.20 7.41 -3.90
CA SER A 74 -11.33 7.64 -2.99
C SER A 74 -12.32 8.66 -3.54
N ASP A 75 -11.86 9.58 -4.37
CA ASP A 75 -12.72 10.56 -5.07
C ASP A 75 -13.39 9.97 -6.34
N ALA A 76 -13.05 8.75 -6.75
CA ALA A 76 -13.62 8.08 -7.91
C ALA A 76 -14.82 7.17 -7.56
N ALA A 77 -15.75 7.00 -8.51
CA ALA A 77 -17.00 6.26 -8.30
C ALA A 77 -16.89 4.72 -8.45
N GLY A 78 -15.68 4.14 -8.47
CA GLY A 78 -15.45 2.73 -8.79
C GLY A 78 -14.65 1.98 -7.73
N ALA A 79 -14.82 0.65 -7.71
CA ALA A 79 -13.98 -0.23 -6.90
C ALA A 79 -12.60 -0.42 -7.56
N ALA A 80 -11.55 -0.39 -6.74
CA ALA A 80 -10.17 -0.49 -7.22
C ALA A 80 -9.28 -1.24 -6.24
N MET A 81 -8.36 -2.03 -6.79
CA MET A 81 -7.26 -2.64 -6.06
C MET A 81 -5.98 -1.83 -6.29
N VAL A 82 -5.28 -1.50 -5.22
CA VAL A 82 -3.94 -0.91 -5.24
C VAL A 82 -2.96 -1.98 -4.75
N HIS A 83 -1.91 -2.27 -5.50
CA HIS A 83 -0.89 -3.20 -5.07
C HIS A 83 0.50 -2.73 -5.50
N PRO A 84 1.55 -3.03 -4.73
CA PRO A 84 2.90 -2.71 -5.13
C PRO A 84 3.38 -3.76 -6.13
N VAL A 85 4.20 -3.34 -7.09
CA VAL A 85 4.95 -4.24 -7.97
C VAL A 85 6.40 -3.79 -7.98
N CYS A 86 7.31 -4.74 -8.14
CA CYS A 86 8.73 -4.48 -8.34
C CYS A 86 9.12 -5.04 -9.71
N ASP A 87 9.16 -4.18 -10.71
CA ASP A 87 9.52 -4.55 -12.08
C ASP A 87 10.99 -4.18 -12.35
N ASP A 88 11.78 -5.07 -12.93
CA ASP A 88 13.11 -4.71 -13.46
C ASP A 88 12.93 -4.12 -14.88
N PRO A 89 13.39 -2.88 -15.19
CA PRO A 89 14.27 -1.99 -14.41
C PRO A 89 13.57 -0.85 -13.64
N ASP A 90 12.24 -0.75 -13.73
CA ASP A 90 11.46 0.39 -13.23
C ASP A 90 11.39 0.49 -11.69
N GLY A 91 11.78 -0.57 -10.98
CA GLY A 91 11.75 -0.69 -9.53
C GLY A 91 10.34 -0.75 -8.95
N TRP A 92 10.21 -0.36 -7.68
CA TRP A 92 8.95 -0.40 -6.96
C TRP A 92 7.99 0.72 -7.40
N ARG A 93 6.76 0.33 -7.75
CA ARG A 93 5.65 1.26 -8.03
C ARG A 93 4.32 0.74 -7.48
N TRP A 94 3.40 1.64 -7.19
CA TRP A 94 2.00 1.29 -6.91
C TRP A 94 1.22 1.19 -8.21
N VAL A 95 0.53 0.08 -8.41
CA VAL A 95 -0.34 -0.16 -9.56
C VAL A 95 -1.78 -0.19 -9.09
N THR A 96 -2.68 0.34 -9.92
CA THR A 96 -4.12 0.28 -9.71
C THR A 96 -4.76 -0.63 -10.74
N ALA A 97 -5.57 -1.56 -10.29
CA ALA A 97 -6.39 -2.42 -11.14
C ALA A 97 -7.88 -2.24 -10.77
N PRO A 98 -8.80 -2.34 -11.74
CA PRO A 98 -10.22 -2.49 -11.46
C PRO A 98 -10.48 -3.75 -10.62
N LEU A 99 -11.48 -3.67 -9.74
CA LEU A 99 -12.02 -4.82 -9.01
C LEU A 99 -13.24 -5.42 -9.71
#